data_AF-X1EYX0-F1
#
_entry.id   AF-X1EYX0-F1
#
_cell.length_a   1.000
_cell.length_b   1.000
_cell.length_c   1.000
_cell.angle_alpha   90.00
_cell.angle_beta   90.00
_cell.angle_gamma   90.00
#
_symmetry.space_group_name_H-M   'P 1'
#
loop_
_entity.id
_entity.type
_entity.pdbx_description
1 polymer ?
#
loop_
_entity_poly.entity_id
_entity_poly.type
_entity_poly.pdbx_seq_one_letter_code
_entity_poly.pdbx_strand_id
1 'polypeptide(L)'
;VLAEPDLMEMLLPIIKADMQMFETYRYTPETPLACPIYAMAGEQDRLCTPSAMAGWERETSGSFFTETVAGNHFFINNAADRMRATILRALA
;
A
#
# COMPACT_ATOMS: atom_id res chain seq x y z
N VAL A 1 3.12 7.00 22.24
CA VAL A 1 2.59 8.09 21.38
C VAL A 1 1.23 8.56 21.87
N LEU A 2 0.16 7.75 21.82
CA LEU A 2 -1.17 8.19 22.28
C LEU A 2 -1.22 8.60 23.77
N ALA A 3 -0.38 7.98 24.61
CA ALA A 3 -0.25 8.32 26.03
C ALA A 3 0.73 9.47 26.31
N GLU A 4 1.34 10.06 25.27
CA GLU A 4 2.39 11.08 25.39
C GLU A 4 1.93 12.37 24.67
N PRO A 5 1.28 13.32 25.37
CA PRO A 5 0.66 14.50 24.75
C PRO A 5 1.64 15.34 23.93
N ASP A 6 2.84 15.61 24.44
CA ASP A 6 3.85 16.42 23.75
C ASP A 6 4.27 15.78 22.42
N LEU A 7 4.40 14.44 22.40
CA LEU A 7 4.71 13.71 21.17
C LEU A 7 3.54 13.72 20.19
N MET A 8 2.31 13.68 20.71
CA MET A 8 1.11 13.79 19.88
C MET A 8 1.00 15.17 19.22
N GLU A 9 1.24 16.25 19.97
CA GLU A 9 1.21 17.62 19.46
C GLU A 9 2.23 17.84 18.34
N MET A 10 3.40 17.23 18.43
CA MET A 10 4.42 17.30 17.38
C MET A 10 4.04 16.50 16.12
N LEU A 11 3.43 15.32 16.26
CA LEU A 11 3.16 14.42 15.12
C LEU A 11 1.82 14.70 14.42
N LEU A 12 0.81 15.21 15.14
CA LEU A 12 -0.51 15.45 14.57
C LEU A 12 -0.52 16.36 13.33
N PRO A 13 0.23 17.48 13.28
CA PRO A 13 0.29 18.31 12.09
C PRO A 13 0.83 17.56 10.88
N ILE A 14 1.83 16.70 11.08
CA ILE A 14 2.46 15.90 10.01
C ILE A 14 1.45 14.87 9.48
N ILE A 15 0.84 14.10 10.37
CA ILE A 15 -0.16 13.07 10.00
C ILE A 15 -1.34 13.72 9.27
N LYS A 16 -1.82 14.88 9.73
CA LYS A 16 -2.92 15.60 9.08
C LYS A 16 -2.55 16.07 7.68
N ALA A 17 -1.32 16.55 7.46
CA ALA A 17 -0.86 16.97 6.15
C ALA A 17 -0.83 15.77 5.17
N ASP A 18 -0.32 14.62 5.61
CA ASP A 18 -0.29 13.40 4.81
C ASP A 18 -1.70 12.91 4.46
N MET A 19 -2.62 12.91 5.43
CA MET A 19 -4.03 12.54 5.20
C MET A 19 -4.70 13.52 4.24
N GLN A 20 -4.46 14.82 4.36
CA GLN A 20 -5.02 15.82 3.45
C GLN A 20 -4.55 15.58 2.01
N MET A 21 -3.27 15.28 1.80
CA MET A 21 -2.74 14.94 0.48
C MET A 21 -3.44 13.70 -0.09
N PHE A 22 -3.60 12.65 0.73
CA PHE A 22 -4.27 11.42 0.32
C PHE A 22 -5.75 11.64 -0.03
N GLU A 23 -6.51 12.35 0.80
CA GLU A 23 -7.96 12.58 0.61
C GLU A 23 -8.27 13.53 -0.57
N THR A 24 -7.37 14.47 -0.84
CA THR A 24 -7.55 15.46 -1.92
C THR A 24 -7.02 14.97 -3.27
N TYR A 25 -6.29 13.85 -3.31
CA TYR A 25 -5.83 13.24 -4.55
C TYR A 25 -7.00 12.96 -5.50
N ARG A 26 -6.81 13.29 -6.77
CA ARG A 26 -7.73 12.99 -7.87
C ARG A 26 -6.95 12.28 -8.95
N TYR A 27 -7.20 10.99 -9.10
CA TYR A 27 -6.57 10.18 -10.13
C TYR A 27 -6.89 10.74 -11.52
N THR A 28 -5.86 10.90 -12.33
CA THR A 28 -5.94 11.25 -13.74
C THR A 28 -5.35 10.07 -14.53
N PRO A 29 -6.10 9.44 -15.44
CA PRO A 29 -5.58 8.30 -16.20
C PRO A 29 -4.35 8.69 -17.03
N GLU A 30 -3.33 7.84 -16.98
CA GLU A 30 -2.09 7.99 -17.76
C GLU A 30 -1.77 6.70 -18.53
N THR A 31 -0.75 6.75 -19.38
CA THR A 31 -0.24 5.57 -20.08
C THR A 31 0.26 4.54 -19.06
N PRO A 32 -0.16 3.25 -19.15
CA PRO A 32 0.30 2.22 -18.23
C PRO A 32 1.83 2.09 -18.19
N LEU A 33 2.36 1.77 -17.02
CA LEU A 33 3.79 1.57 -16.83
C LEU A 33 4.30 0.39 -17.68
N ALA A 34 5.54 0.50 -18.17
CA ALA A 34 6.18 -0.56 -18.97
C ALA A 34 6.87 -1.64 -18.11
N CYS A 35 6.72 -1.60 -16.79
CA CYS A 35 7.35 -2.52 -15.84
C CYS A 35 6.31 -3.41 -15.14
N PRO A 36 6.71 -4.61 -14.67
CA PRO A 36 5.81 -5.45 -13.88
C PRO A 36 5.35 -4.76 -12.59
N ILE A 37 4.11 -5.00 -12.18
CA ILE A 37 3.57 -4.55 -10.89
C ILE A 37 3.30 -5.76 -9.99
N TYR A 38 3.79 -5.69 -8.76
CA TYR A 38 3.52 -6.64 -7.69
C TYR A 38 2.72 -5.96 -6.59
N ALA A 39 1.44 -6.30 -6.47
CA ALA A 39 0.53 -5.81 -5.44
C ALA A 39 0.43 -6.80 -4.27
N MET A 40 0.40 -6.29 -3.04
CA MET A 40 0.13 -7.09 -1.83
C MET A 40 -1.00 -6.47 -1.02
N ALA A 41 -1.92 -7.28 -0.54
CA ALA A 41 -3.08 -6.84 0.23
C ALA A 41 -3.19 -7.61 1.56
N GLY A 42 -3.64 -6.95 2.61
CA GLY A 42 -4.07 -7.64 3.84
C GLY A 42 -5.43 -8.28 3.63
N GLU A 43 -5.59 -9.53 4.04
CA GLU A 43 -6.87 -10.27 3.95
C GLU A 43 -8.04 -9.53 4.63
N GLN A 44 -7.75 -8.84 5.73
CA GLN A 44 -8.72 -8.12 6.55
C GLN A 44 -8.64 -6.61 6.35
N ASP A 45 -7.89 -6.14 5.34
CA ASP A 45 -7.80 -4.73 5.02
C ASP A 45 -9.13 -4.21 4.44
N ARG A 46 -9.70 -3.20 5.11
CA ARG A 46 -10.94 -2.55 4.69
C ARG A 46 -10.71 -1.27 3.89
N LEU A 47 -9.50 -0.71 3.95
CA LEU A 47 -9.12 0.50 3.23
C LEU A 47 -8.59 0.15 1.83
N CYS A 48 -7.79 -0.91 1.74
CA CYS A 48 -7.23 -1.43 0.49
C CYS A 48 -7.58 -2.91 0.34
N THR A 49 -8.84 -3.20 0.04
CA THR A 49 -9.32 -4.58 -0.08
C THR A 49 -8.54 -5.35 -1.15
N PRO A 50 -8.43 -6.69 -1.05
CA PRO A 50 -7.80 -7.50 -2.11
C PRO A 50 -8.41 -7.25 -3.51
N SER A 51 -9.72 -7.01 -3.58
CA SER A 51 -10.40 -6.66 -4.83
C SER A 51 -10.03 -5.28 -5.36
N ALA A 52 -9.85 -4.28 -4.49
CA ALA A 52 -9.37 -2.95 -4.90
C ALA A 52 -7.92 -3.02 -5.38
N MET A 53 -7.07 -3.83 -4.73
CA MET A 53 -5.68 -4.02 -5.13
C MET A 53 -5.53 -4.71 -6.49
N ALA A 54 -6.51 -5.51 -6.94
CA ALA A 54 -6.53 -6.04 -8.31
C ALA A 54 -6.67 -4.94 -9.38
N GLY A 55 -7.15 -3.74 -9.02
CA GLY A 55 -7.25 -2.60 -9.94
C GLY A 55 -5.92 -2.16 -10.54
N TRP A 56 -4.80 -2.43 -9.85
CA TRP A 56 -3.44 -2.11 -10.29
C TRP A 56 -3.02 -2.82 -11.59
N GLU A 57 -3.70 -3.89 -12.00
CA GLU A 57 -3.46 -4.53 -13.29
C GLU A 57 -3.59 -3.55 -14.46
N ARG A 58 -4.48 -2.55 -14.33
CA ARG A 58 -4.73 -1.55 -15.38
C ARG A 58 -3.61 -0.52 -15.53
N GLU A 59 -2.76 -0.39 -14.51
CA GLU A 59 -1.70 0.61 -14.45
C GLU A 59 -0.37 0.09 -15.02
N THR A 60 -0.35 -1.12 -15.59
CA THR A 60 0.82 -1.69 -16.26
C THR A 60 0.49 -2.33 -17.61
N SER A 61 1.45 -2.24 -18.53
CA SER A 61 1.49 -3.01 -19.77
C SER A 61 2.41 -4.24 -19.67
N GLY A 62 3.12 -4.38 -18.55
CA GLY A 62 3.91 -5.56 -18.19
C GLY A 62 3.08 -6.61 -17.45
N SER A 63 3.77 -7.55 -16.80
CA SER A 63 3.11 -8.58 -15.98
C SER A 63 2.55 -8.00 -14.69
N PHE A 64 1.38 -8.48 -14.27
CA PHE A 64 0.77 -8.14 -12.99
C PHE A 64 0.73 -9.35 -12.07
N PHE A 65 1.09 -9.14 -10.81
CA PHE A 65 1.03 -10.13 -9.75
C PHE A 65 0.34 -9.54 -8.53
N THR A 66 -0.53 -10.32 -7.90
CA THR A 66 -1.20 -9.93 -6.65
C THR A 66 -1.11 -11.06 -5.63
N GLU A 67 -0.85 -10.72 -4.37
CA GLU A 67 -0.81 -11.65 -3.25
C GLU A 67 -1.62 -11.11 -2.07
N THR A 68 -2.54 -11.91 -1.55
CA THR A 68 -3.24 -11.60 -0.29
C THR A 68 -2.52 -12.27 0.87
N VAL A 69 -2.20 -11.49 1.89
CA VAL A 69 -1.44 -11.91 3.06
C VAL A 69 -2.33 -11.81 4.29
N ALA A 70 -2.21 -12.75 5.23
CA ALA A 70 -2.93 -12.71 6.49
C ALA A 70 -2.60 -11.42 7.26
N GLY A 71 -3.63 -10.69 7.68
CA GLY A 71 -3.49 -9.44 8.43
C GLY A 71 -4.46 -8.35 7.98
N ASN A 72 -4.45 -7.24 8.72
CA ASN A 72 -5.24 -6.05 8.42
C ASN A 72 -4.44 -5.06 7.55
N HIS A 73 -4.84 -3.79 7.51
CA HIS A 73 -4.11 -2.74 6.79
C HIS A 73 -2.62 -2.65 7.12
N PHE A 74 -2.25 -2.98 8.37
CA PHE A 74 -0.86 -2.98 8.84
C PHE A 74 -0.19 -4.37 8.75
N PHE A 75 -0.66 -5.27 7.87
CA PHE A 75 -0.08 -6.60 7.68
C PHE A 75 1.44 -6.57 7.43
N ILE A 76 1.94 -5.51 6.80
CA ILE A 76 3.36 -5.25 6.54
C ILE A 76 4.24 -5.44 7.77
N ASN A 77 3.77 -5.07 8.95
CA ASN A 77 4.53 -5.18 10.19
C ASN A 77 4.80 -6.62 10.62
N ASN A 78 3.99 -7.57 10.14
CA ASN A 78 4.08 -9.00 10.48
C ASN A 78 4.45 -9.87 9.27
N ALA A 79 4.62 -9.27 8.09
CA ALA A 79 4.80 -9.97 6.81
C ALA A 79 6.18 -9.74 6.17
N ALA A 80 7.18 -9.32 6.94
CA ALA A 80 8.50 -8.94 6.42
C ALA A 80 9.15 -10.03 5.54
N ASP A 81 9.13 -11.29 5.99
CA ASP A 81 9.68 -12.41 5.20
C ASP A 81 8.92 -12.62 3.89
N ARG A 82 7.60 -12.44 3.92
CA ARG A 82 6.75 -12.57 2.73
C ARG A 82 7.05 -11.45 1.73
N MET A 83 7.15 -10.21 2.20
CA MET A 83 7.54 -9.07 1.38
C MET A 83 8.92 -9.25 0.77
N ARG A 84 9.89 -9.70 1.57
CA ARG A 84 11.24 -10.00 1.09
C ARG A 84 11.22 -11.04 -0.02
N ALA A 85 10.47 -12.14 0.15
CA ALA A 85 10.34 -13.17 -0.88
C ALA A 85 9.71 -12.63 -2.16
N THR A 86 8.69 -11.77 -2.05
CA THR A 86 8.07 -11.13 -3.22
C THR A 86 9.02 -10.18 -3.94
N ILE A 87 9.79 -9.37 -3.21
CA ILE A 87 10.80 -8.48 -3.82
C ILE A 87 11.88 -9.30 -4.53
N LEU A 88 12.37 -10.38 -3.91
CA LEU A 88 13.38 -11.24 -4.55
C LEU A 88 12.85 -11.91 -5.84
N ARG A 89 11.57 -12.29 -5.88
CA ARG A 89 10.93 -12.80 -7.10
C ARG A 89 10.80 -11.72 -8.18
N ALA A 90 10.53 -10.48 -7.80
CA ALA A 90 10.37 -9.37 -8.73
C ALA A 90 11.69 -8.92 -9.38
N LEU A 91 12.82 -9.26 -8.78
CA LEU A 91 14.17 -8.88 -9.24
C LEU A 91 14.93 -10.02 -9.95
N ALA A 92 14.37 -11.22 -9.97
CA ALA A 92 14.94 -12.39 -10.65
C ALA A 92 14.54 -12.39 -12.14
#